data_AF-A0A9X9A1P4-F1
#
_entry.id   AF-A0A9X9A1P4-F1
#
_cell.length_a   1.000
_cell.length_b   1.000
_cell.length_c   1.000
_cell.angle_alpha   90.00
_cell.angle_beta   90.00
_cell.angle_gamma   90.00
#
_symmetry.space_group_name_H-M   'P 1'
#
loop_
_entity.id
_entity.type
_entity.pdbx_description
1 polymer ?
#
loop_
_entity_poly.entity_id
_entity_poly.type
_entity_poly.pdbx_seq_one_letter_code
_entity_poly.pdbx_strand_id
1 'polypeptide(L)'
;PVTFGTIQVPNGGQPIILMADRQTTGGYPRMGNIISVDLSLLAQLKPGDYVSFEKITLEEAEQLHIEQEVNRNLLKKFIALRS
;
A
#
# COMPACT_ATOMS: atom_id res chain seq x y z
N PRO A 1 0.16 -7.52 -16.28
CA PRO A 1 1.25 -7.07 -15.37
C PRO A 1 0.65 -6.76 -13.99
N VAL A 2 1.38 -7.02 -12.91
CA VAL A 2 0.95 -6.71 -11.53
C VAL A 2 1.84 -5.63 -10.90
N THR A 3 1.24 -4.83 -10.03
CA THR A 3 1.88 -3.67 -9.38
C THR A 3 1.99 -3.87 -7.87
N PHE A 4 2.83 -3.06 -7.24
CA PHE A 4 3.01 -3.09 -5.78
C PHE A 4 1.66 -2.74 -5.14
N GLY A 5 1.18 -3.59 -4.23
CA GLY A 5 -0.13 -3.45 -3.59
C GLY A 5 -1.28 -4.20 -4.30
N THR A 6 -1.03 -4.86 -5.44
CA THR A 6 -2.09 -5.62 -6.13
C THR A 6 -2.65 -6.69 -5.21
N ILE A 7 -3.98 -6.73 -5.08
CA ILE A 7 -4.71 -7.75 -4.32
C ILE A 7 -5.19 -8.83 -5.29
N GLN A 8 -4.68 -10.04 -5.11
CA GLN A 8 -5.08 -11.23 -5.88
C GLN A 8 -5.95 -12.17 -5.06
N VAL A 9 -6.92 -12.82 -5.71
CA VAL A 9 -7.77 -13.82 -5.07
C VAL A 9 -7.66 -15.14 -5.82
N PRO A 10 -6.94 -16.14 -5.28
CA PRO A 10 -6.91 -17.49 -5.81
C PRO A 10 -8.26 -18.20 -5.65
N ASN A 11 -8.41 -19.38 -6.27
CA ASN A 11 -9.63 -20.20 -6.15
C ASN A 11 -9.98 -20.58 -4.70
N GLY A 12 -9.00 -20.59 -3.78
CA GLY A 12 -9.20 -20.83 -2.36
C GLY A 12 -9.76 -19.63 -1.57
N GLY A 13 -10.00 -18.49 -2.22
CA GLY A 13 -10.69 -17.32 -1.64
C GLY A 13 -9.86 -16.43 -0.73
N GLN A 14 -8.67 -16.85 -0.30
CA GLN A 14 -7.80 -16.06 0.58
C GLN A 14 -7.02 -14.99 -0.21
N PRO A 15 -7.17 -13.69 0.08
CA PRO A 15 -6.48 -12.64 -0.64
C PRO A 15 -4.96 -12.68 -0.44
N ILE A 16 -4.21 -12.36 -1.50
CA ILE A 16 -2.75 -12.20 -1.49
C ILE A 16 -2.45 -10.75 -1.91
N ILE A 17 -1.75 -10.00 -1.06
CA ILE A 17 -1.25 -8.66 -1.39
C ILE A 17 0.18 -8.78 -1.90
N LEU A 18 0.43 -8.30 -3.12
CA LEU A 18 1.75 -8.38 -3.75
C LEU A 18 2.67 -7.24 -3.29
N MET A 19 3.78 -7.59 -2.64
CA MET A 19 4.70 -6.62 -2.03
C MET A 19 5.89 -6.23 -2.95
N ALA A 20 6.98 -5.71 -2.37
CA ALA A 20 8.14 -5.22 -3.11
C ALA A 20 8.76 -6.30 -4.01
N ASP A 21 8.88 -7.53 -3.51
CA ASP A 21 9.53 -8.67 -4.19
C ASP A 21 8.57 -9.47 -5.09
N ARG A 22 7.46 -8.86 -5.52
CA ARG A 22 6.47 -9.52 -6.38
C ARG A 22 7.06 -9.88 -7.76
N GLN A 23 6.55 -10.98 -8.31
CA GLN A 23 6.68 -11.29 -9.74
C GLN A 23 5.99 -10.24 -10.63
N THR A 24 6.40 -10.11 -11.89
CA THR A 24 5.87 -9.11 -12.83
C THR A 24 4.54 -9.50 -13.46
N THR A 25 4.22 -10.79 -13.49
CA THR A 25 2.97 -11.37 -14.01
C THR A 25 2.08 -11.89 -12.87
N GLY A 26 0.77 -11.86 -13.07
CA GLY A 26 -0.19 -12.37 -12.10
C GLY A 26 -1.02 -13.50 -12.70
N GLY A 27 -1.14 -14.61 -11.98
CA GLY A 27 -1.93 -15.78 -12.42
C GLY A 27 -3.37 -15.83 -11.91
N TYR A 28 -3.76 -14.88 -11.03
CA TYR A 28 -5.07 -14.87 -10.36
C TYR A 28 -5.85 -13.59 -10.64
N PRO A 29 -7.20 -13.63 -10.55
CA PRO A 29 -8.06 -12.45 -10.59
C PRO A 29 -7.61 -11.37 -9.60
N ARG A 30 -7.68 -10.11 -10.04
CA ARG A 30 -7.34 -8.94 -9.22
C ARG A 30 -8.61 -8.35 -8.63
N MET A 31 -8.65 -8.19 -7.31
CA MET A 31 -9.75 -7.54 -6.61
C MET A 31 -9.57 -6.02 -6.59
N GLY A 32 -8.33 -5.55 -6.45
CA GLY A 32 -8.02 -4.13 -6.31
C GLY A 32 -6.52 -3.89 -6.12
N ASN A 33 -6.18 -2.69 -5.67
CA ASN A 33 -4.82 -2.29 -5.36
C ASN A 33 -4.81 -1.44 -4.09
N ILE A 34 -3.87 -1.70 -3.19
CA ILE A 34 -3.64 -0.88 -2.01
C ILE A 34 -3.00 0.44 -2.43
N ILE A 35 -3.42 1.54 -1.81
CA ILE A 35 -2.83 2.85 -2.06
C ILE A 35 -1.39 2.92 -1.55
N SER A 36 -0.57 3.70 -2.24
CA SER A 36 0.87 3.78 -1.96
C SER A 36 1.19 4.17 -0.52
N VAL A 37 0.36 5.01 0.09
CA VAL A 37 0.56 5.53 1.45
C VAL A 37 0.44 4.46 2.53
N ASP A 38 -0.32 3.39 2.29
CA ASP A 38 -0.60 2.31 3.26
C ASP A 38 0.35 1.11 3.12
N LEU A 39 1.12 1.03 2.04
CA LEU A 39 2.01 -0.11 1.78
C LEU A 39 3.09 -0.28 2.86
N SER A 40 3.55 0.82 3.45
CA SER A 40 4.53 0.80 4.55
C SER A 40 3.92 0.29 5.87
N LEU A 41 2.61 0.46 6.06
CA LEU A 41 1.89 -0.11 7.20
C LEU A 41 1.77 -1.63 7.03
N LEU A 42 1.39 -2.09 5.83
CA LEU A 42 1.32 -3.52 5.52
C LEU A 42 2.66 -4.24 5.68
N ALA A 43 3.77 -3.56 5.33
CA ALA A 43 5.11 -4.13 5.47
C ALA A 43 5.54 -4.37 6.93
N GLN A 44 4.85 -3.79 7.91
CA GLN A 44 5.14 -3.95 9.33
C GLN A 44 4.31 -5.06 10.02
N LEU A 45 3.34 -5.63 9.31
CA LEU A 45 2.47 -6.68 9.85
C LEU A 45 3.23 -7.99 10.10
N LYS A 46 2.82 -8.71 11.13
CA LYS A 46 3.33 -10.03 11.51
C LYS A 46 2.30 -11.12 11.24
N PRO A 47 2.72 -12.40 11.13
CA PRO A 47 1.78 -13.51 11.07
C PRO A 47 0.81 -13.48 12.25
N GLY A 48 -0.49 -13.53 11.95
CA GLY A 48 -1.56 -13.46 12.94
C GLY A 48 -2.16 -12.06 13.15
N ASP A 49 -1.56 -11.01 12.59
CA ASP A 49 -2.17 -9.68 12.58
C ASP A 49 -3.42 -9.66 11.68
N TYR A 50 -4.37 -8.79 12.02
CA TYR A 50 -5.63 -8.63 11.30
C TYR A 50 -5.58 -7.43 10.36
N VAL A 51 -6.17 -7.60 9.17
CA VAL A 51 -6.29 -6.55 8.15
C VAL A 51 -7.75 -6.47 7.71
N SER A 52 -8.28 -5.24 7.66
CA SER A 52 -9.56 -4.91 7.04
C SER A 52 -9.33 -3.94 5.89
N PHE A 53 -10.10 -4.07 4.81
CA PHE A 53 -10.04 -3.15 3.69
C PHE A 53 -11.21 -2.18 3.72
N GLU A 54 -10.92 -0.92 3.43
CA GLU A 54 -11.92 0.10 3.15
C GLU A 54 -11.83 0.48 1.67
N LYS A 55 -12.99 0.60 1.02
CA LYS A 55 -13.05 1.05 -0.36
C LYS A 55 -13.04 2.57 -0.38
N ILE A 56 -12.04 3.15 -1.03
CA ILE A 56 -11.94 4.59 -1.25
C ILE A 56 -11.98 4.92 -2.75
N THR A 57 -12.17 6.19 -3.04
CA THR A 57 -12.09 6.78 -4.38
C THR A 57 -10.64 7.09 -4.77
N LEU A 58 -10.42 7.34 -6.06
CA LEU A 58 -9.11 7.78 -6.55
C LEU A 58 -8.75 9.17 -5.99
N GLU A 59 -9.74 10.06 -5.84
CA GLU A 59 -9.55 11.41 -5.30
C GLU A 59 -9.07 11.37 -3.85
N GLU A 60 -9.68 10.54 -3.01
CA GLU A 60 -9.23 10.32 -1.64
C GLU A 60 -7.80 9.74 -1.59
N ALA A 61 -7.48 8.79 -2.47
CA ALA A 61 -6.14 8.22 -2.57
C ALA A 61 -5.08 9.27 -2.95
N GLU A 62 -5.39 10.16 -3.89
CA GLU A 62 -4.52 11.26 -4.31
C GLU A 62 -4.34 12.28 -3.18
N GLN A 63 -5.42 12.63 -2.49
CA GLN A 63 -5.36 13.56 -1.37
C GLN A 63 -4.48 13.05 -0.23
N LEU A 64 -4.64 11.77 0.16
CA LEU A 64 -3.79 11.13 1.16
C LEU A 64 -2.32 11.08 0.72
N HIS A 65 -2.05 10.88 -0.57
CA HIS A 65 -0.70 10.90 -1.10
C HIS A 65 -0.02 12.26 -0.97
N ILE A 66 -0.74 13.34 -1.34
CA ILE A 66 -0.27 14.72 -1.21
C ILE A 66 0.00 15.05 0.26
N GLU A 67 -0.90 14.69 1.16
CA GLU A 67 -0.72 14.90 2.61
C GLU A 67 0.54 14.19 3.13
N GLN A 68 0.76 12.94 2.72
CA GLN A 68 1.96 12.20 3.10
C GLN A 68 3.24 12.87 2.58
N GLU A 69 3.25 13.41 1.35
CA GLU A 69 4.38 14.17 0.82
C GLU A 69 4.65 15.46 1.60
N VAL A 70 3.61 16.23 1.92
CA VAL A 70 3.74 17.44 2.73
C VAL A 70 4.36 17.11 4.09
N ASN A 71 3.82 16.11 4.78
CA ASN A 71 4.32 15.67 6.08
C ASN A 71 5.79 15.21 6.01
N ARG A 72 6.14 14.45 4.98
CA ARG A 72 7.52 13.99 4.73
C ARG A 72 8.46 15.17 4.49
N ASN A 73 8.04 16.17 3.73
CA ASN A 73 8.84 17.36 3.44
C ASN A 73 9.01 18.26 4.68
N LEU A 74 7.97 18.39 5.51
CA LEU A 74 8.06 19.07 6.80
C LEU A 74 9.06 18.36 7.72
N LEU A 75 8.97 17.03 7.86
CA LEU A 75 9.90 16.25 8.67
C LEU A 75 11.36 16.45 8.23
N LYS A 76 11.63 16.42 6.91
CA LYS A 76 12.97 16.69 6.36
C LYS A 76 13.48 18.08 6.74
N LYS A 77 12.64 19.12 6.66
CA LYS A 77 13.00 20.49 7.06
C LYS A 77 13.32 20.56 8.56
N PHE A 78 12.50 19.94 9.41
CA PHE A 78 12.75 19.92 10.85
C PHE A 78 14.07 19.24 11.23
N ILE A 79 14.39 18.12 10.57
CA ILE A 79 15.66 17.43 10.77
C ILE A 79 16.82 18.33 10.35
N ALA A 80 16.72 18.99 9.19
CA ALA A 80 17.76 19.88 8.66
C ALA A 80 17.98 21.15 9.51
N LEU A 81 16.96 21.63 10.23
CA LEU A 81 17.07 22.77 11.14
C LEU A 81 17.73 22.41 12.49
N ARG A 82 17.87 21.12 12.80
CA ARG A 82 18.49 20.61 14.04
C ARG A 82 19.92 20.11 13.83
N SER A 83 20.39 20.03 12.59
CA SER A 83 21.76 19.72 12.18
C SER A 83 22.54 20.98 11.85
#